data_AF-A0A969C3C4-F1
#
_entry.id   AF-A0A969C3C4-F1
#
_cell.length_a   1.000
_cell.length_b   1.000
_cell.length_c   1.000
_cell.angle_alpha   90.00
_cell.angle_beta   90.00
_cell.angle_gamma   90.00
#
_symmetry.space_group_name_H-M   'P 1'
#
loop_
_entity.id
_entity.type
_entity.pdbx_description
1 polymer ?
#
loop_
_entity_poly.entity_id
_entity_poly.type
_entity_poly.pdbx_seq_one_letter_code
_entity_poly.pdbx_strand_id
1 'polypeptide(L)'
;MKIHPLITDSNQLAELCQRLAQSPFVIVDTEFMRENTYYPDLCLVQLSDGKEAAAIDPKAKNIDLQPMLNLLTDNEDVLKVFHAGGQD
;
A
#
# COMPACT_ATOMS: atom_id res chain seq x y z
N MET A 1 -5.61 -13.69 -10.35
CA MET A 1 -5.15 -12.49 -9.62
C MET A 1 -5.14 -11.32 -10.60
N LYS A 2 -5.87 -10.23 -10.29
CA LYS A 2 -5.89 -9.00 -11.10
C LYS A 2 -4.71 -8.12 -10.71
N ILE A 3 -3.91 -7.70 -11.68
CA ILE A 3 -2.81 -6.74 -11.45
C ILE A 3 -3.24 -5.40 -12.00
N HIS A 4 -3.13 -4.35 -11.18
CA HIS A 4 -3.42 -2.98 -11.62
C HIS A 4 -2.18 -2.32 -12.20
N PRO A 5 -2.35 -1.35 -13.11
CA PRO A 5 -1.30 -0.38 -13.41
C PRO A 5 -0.82 0.34 -12.13
N LEU A 6 0.36 0.95 -12.19
CA LEU A 6 0.89 1.76 -11.09
C LEU A 6 -0.13 2.83 -10.67
N ILE A 7 -0.51 2.82 -9.40
CA ILE A 7 -1.44 3.80 -8.83
C ILE A 7 -0.65 5.05 -8.47
N THR A 8 -1.06 6.17 -9.07
CA THR A 8 -0.46 7.51 -8.88
C THR A 8 -1.53 8.58 -8.57
N ASP A 9 -2.78 8.15 -8.39
CA ASP A 9 -3.97 9.00 -8.20
C ASP A 9 -4.74 8.56 -6.94
N SER A 10 -5.23 9.55 -6.20
CA SER A 10 -5.97 9.36 -4.95
C SER A 10 -7.28 8.61 -5.13
N ASN A 11 -8.00 8.79 -6.25
CA ASN A 11 -9.27 8.11 -6.46
C ASN A 11 -9.07 6.61 -6.67
N GLN A 12 -8.11 6.23 -7.52
CA GLN A 12 -7.72 4.84 -7.72
C GLN A 12 -7.24 4.18 -6.42
N LEU A 13 -6.47 4.90 -5.61
CA LEU A 13 -6.03 4.41 -4.31
C LEU A 13 -7.21 4.19 -3.35
N ALA A 14 -8.11 5.18 -3.24
CA ALA A 14 -9.29 5.08 -2.39
C ALA A 14 -10.21 3.91 -2.80
N GLU A 15 -10.45 3.75 -4.11
CA GLU A 15 -11.24 2.64 -4.65
C GLU A 15 -10.61 1.28 -4.34
N LEU A 16 -9.28 1.16 -4.47
CA LEU A 16 -8.56 -0.05 -4.09
C LEU A 16 -8.73 -0.32 -2.59
N CYS A 17 -8.43 0.66 -1.73
CA CYS A 17 -8.53 0.52 -0.29
C CYS A 17 -9.94 0.13 0.16
N GLN A 18 -11.00 0.68 -0.47
CA GLN A 18 -12.38 0.31 -0.18
C GLN A 18 -12.66 -1.17 -0.44
N ARG A 19 -12.12 -1.73 -1.54
CA ARG A 19 -12.28 -3.16 -1.85
C ARG A 19 -11.46 -4.03 -0.90
N LEU A 20 -10.21 -3.66 -0.65
CA LEU A 20 -9.32 -4.37 0.27
C LEU A 20 -9.82 -4.36 1.72
N ALA A 21 -10.53 -3.31 2.13
CA ALA A 21 -11.14 -3.20 3.46
C ALA A 21 -12.24 -4.26 3.72
N GLN A 22 -12.73 -4.94 2.68
CA GLN A 22 -13.72 -6.02 2.78
C GLN A 22 -13.07 -7.42 2.81
N SER A 23 -11.74 -7.49 2.67
CA SER A 23 -11.01 -8.75 2.64
C SER A 23 -10.55 -9.14 4.05
N PRO A 24 -10.48 -10.44 4.37
CA PRO A 24 -10.08 -10.90 5.71
C PRO A 24 -8.62 -10.55 6.05
N PHE A 25 -7.80 -10.30 5.04
CA PHE A 25 -6.43 -9.86 5.18
C PHE A 25 -5.98 -9.03 3.98
N VAL A 26 -4.92 -8.27 4.18
CA VAL A 26 -4.11 -7.64 3.14
C VAL A 26 -2.65 -8.00 3.34
N ILE A 27 -1.95 -8.25 2.25
CA ILE A 27 -0.50 -8.46 2.17
C ILE A 27 0.11 -7.12 1.80
N VAL A 28 1.16 -6.74 2.52
CA VAL A 28 1.84 -5.47 2.38
C VAL A 28 3.35 -5.72 2.25
N ASP A 29 3.96 -4.97 1.36
CA ASP A 29 5.41 -4.93 1.14
C ASP A 29 5.79 -3.51 0.73
N THR A 30 7.03 -3.09 1.01
CA THR A 30 7.47 -1.72 0.72
C THR A 30 8.86 -1.68 0.11
N GLU A 31 9.13 -0.65 -0.70
CA GLU A 31 10.45 -0.43 -1.31
C GLU A 31 11.01 0.93 -0.92
N PHE A 32 12.28 0.95 -0.51
CA PHE A 32 12.97 2.16 -0.06
C PHE A 32 14.21 2.47 -0.90
N MET A 33 14.41 3.75 -1.22
CA MET A 33 15.70 4.25 -1.70
C MET A 33 16.61 4.54 -0.49
N ARG A 34 17.81 3.95 -0.52
CA ARG A 34 18.80 4.04 0.59
C ARG A 34 20.20 4.49 0.17
N GLU A 35 20.52 4.49 -1.12
CA GLU A 35 21.89 4.79 -1.59
C GLU A 35 22.26 6.27 -1.47
N ASN A 36 21.31 7.17 -1.71
CA ASN A 36 21.54 8.62 -1.79
C ASN A 36 20.74 9.42 -0.75
N THR A 37 20.25 8.75 0.29
CA THR A 37 19.37 9.30 1.31
C THR A 37 19.91 8.97 2.70
N TYR A 38 19.85 9.93 3.63
CA TYR A 38 20.31 9.69 5.02
C TYR A 38 19.34 8.79 5.79
N TYR A 39 18.03 9.00 5.59
CA TYR A 39 16.96 8.11 6.05
C TYR A 39 16.38 7.34 4.86
N PRO A 40 15.91 6.09 5.04
CA PRO A 40 15.21 5.36 3.99
C PRO A 40 14.04 6.18 3.46
N ASP A 41 14.00 6.39 2.14
CA ASP A 41 12.94 7.14 1.48
C ASP A 41 11.96 6.15 0.84
N LEU A 42 10.71 6.13 1.32
CA LEU A 42 9.66 5.23 0.84
C LEU A 42 9.31 5.56 -0.61
N CYS A 43 9.48 4.59 -1.50
CA CYS A 43 9.37 4.77 -2.95
C CYS A 43 8.31 3.91 -3.61
N LEU A 44 7.89 2.82 -2.96
CA LEU A 44 6.78 2.00 -3.43
C LEU A 44 6.09 1.35 -2.24
N VAL A 45 4.78 1.18 -2.34
CA VAL A 45 4.00 0.30 -1.45
C VAL A 45 3.25 -0.69 -2.32
N GLN A 46 3.29 -1.96 -1.96
CA GLN A 46 2.56 -3.04 -2.61
C GLN A 46 1.43 -3.51 -1.71
N LEU A 47 0.22 -3.64 -2.27
CA LEU A 47 -0.94 -4.16 -1.56
C LEU A 47 -1.60 -5.29 -2.34
N SER A 48 -2.08 -6.32 -1.64
CA SER A 48 -2.83 -7.42 -2.23
C SER A 48 -3.75 -8.11 -1.22
N ASP A 49 -4.89 -8.62 -1.66
CA ASP A 49 -5.72 -9.57 -0.88
C ASP A 49 -5.64 -11.01 -1.43
N GLY A 50 -4.70 -11.26 -2.35
CA GLY A 50 -4.57 -12.51 -3.10
C GLY A 50 -5.50 -12.61 -4.33
N LYS A 51 -6.50 -11.74 -4.48
CA LYS A 51 -7.37 -11.66 -5.66
C LYS A 51 -6.96 -10.52 -6.58
N GLU A 52 -6.63 -9.37 -6.03
CA GLU A 52 -6.05 -8.23 -6.74
C GLU A 52 -4.76 -7.76 -6.08
N ALA A 53 -3.87 -7.17 -6.88
CA ALA A 53 -2.61 -6.61 -6.42
C ALA A 53 -2.29 -5.30 -7.15
N ALA A 54 -1.74 -4.34 -6.43
CA ALA A 54 -1.34 -3.04 -6.96
C ALA A 54 -0.02 -2.58 -6.34
N ALA A 55 0.74 -1.84 -7.15
CA ALA A 55 1.83 -1.00 -6.68
C ALA A 55 1.35 0.45 -6.62
N ILE A 56 1.66 1.13 -5.52
CA ILE A 56 1.30 2.51 -5.23
C ILE A 56 2.58 3.32 -5.21
N ASP A 57 2.63 4.42 -5.97
CA ASP A 57 3.69 5.42 -5.88
C ASP A 57 3.34 6.44 -4.79
N PRO A 58 3.95 6.38 -3.60
CA PRO A 58 3.66 7.31 -2.50
C PRO A 58 4.22 8.72 -2.74
N LYS A 59 5.03 8.90 -3.79
CA LYS A 59 5.67 10.17 -4.15
C LYS A 59 4.94 10.87 -5.32
N ALA A 60 3.89 10.24 -5.85
CA ALA A 60 3.07 10.81 -6.90
C ALA A 60 2.51 12.19 -6.47
N LYS A 61 2.50 13.14 -7.40
CA LYS A 61 2.13 14.53 -7.11
C LYS A 61 0.68 14.61 -6.61
N ASN A 62 0.49 15.18 -5.42
CA ASN A 62 -0.81 15.38 -4.77
C ASN A 62 -1.56 14.09 -4.41
N ILE A 63 -0.89 12.93 -4.38
CA ILE A 63 -1.54 11.70 -3.93
C ILE A 63 -1.92 11.81 -2.45
N ASP A 64 -3.14 11.42 -2.13
CA ASP A 64 -3.62 11.30 -0.76
C ASP A 64 -3.49 9.85 -0.30
N LEU A 65 -2.57 9.60 0.63
CA LEU A 65 -2.31 8.27 1.19
C LEU A 65 -3.22 7.94 2.38
N GLN A 66 -4.07 8.87 2.84
CA GLN A 66 -4.95 8.65 3.97
C GLN A 66 -5.82 7.39 3.84
N PRO A 67 -6.41 7.05 2.68
CA PRO A 67 -7.19 5.81 2.55
C PRO A 67 -6.38 4.54 2.82
N MET A 68 -5.11 4.54 2.41
CA MET A 68 -4.19 3.43 2.67
C MET A 68 -3.81 3.37 4.14
N LEU A 69 -3.50 4.52 4.75
CA LEU A 69 -3.21 4.57 6.19
C LEU A 69 -4.41 4.07 7.00
N ASN A 70 -5.63 4.55 6.71
CA ASN A 70 -6.84 4.09 7.38
C ASN A 70 -7.05 2.57 7.24
N LEU A 71 -6.79 2.00 6.06
CA LEU A 71 -6.85 0.56 5.85
C LEU A 71 -5.85 -0.20 6.74
N LEU A 72 -4.63 0.32 6.89
CA LEU A 72 -3.56 -0.35 7.62
C LEU A 72 -3.65 -0.14 9.14
N THR A 73 -4.10 1.03 9.60
CA THR A 73 -4.03 1.44 11.01
C THR A 73 -5.39 1.53 11.70
N ASP A 74 -6.43 1.93 10.97
CA ASP A 74 -7.75 2.27 11.56
C ASP A 74 -8.81 1.18 11.30
N ASN A 75 -8.45 0.15 10.56
CA ASN A 75 -9.28 -1.02 10.30
C ASN A 75 -8.75 -2.24 11.06
N GLU A 76 -9.41 -2.57 12.17
CA GLU A 76 -9.07 -3.72 13.03
C GLU A 76 -9.56 -5.06 12.46
N ASP A 77 -10.56 -5.06 11.57
CA ASP A 77 -11.17 -6.27 11.01
C ASP A 77 -10.29 -6.96 9.95
N VAL A 78 -9.35 -6.21 9.35
CA VAL A 78 -8.46 -6.70 8.32
C VAL A 78 -7.11 -7.10 8.92
N LEU A 79 -6.68 -8.35 8.73
CA LEU A 79 -5.33 -8.77 9.11
C LEU A 79 -4.28 -8.18 8.15
N LYS A 80 -3.24 -7.52 8.68
CA LYS A 80 -2.12 -7.02 7.87
C LYS A 80 -0.98 -8.03 7.89
N VAL A 81 -0.64 -8.57 6.73
CA VAL A 81 0.38 -9.61 6.55
C VAL A 81 1.62 -8.99 5.92
N PHE A 82 2.72 -9.03 6.66
CA PHE A 82 4.05 -8.64 6.19
C PHE A 82 4.99 -9.83 6.26
N HIS A 83 6.00 -9.87 5.38
CA HIS A 83 7.11 -10.81 5.52
C HIS A 83 8.33 -10.08 6.07
N ALA A 84 8.72 -10.39 7.31
CA ALA A 84 9.87 -9.76 7.97
C ALA A 84 9.79 -8.21 8.04
N GLY A 85 8.58 -7.67 8.23
CA GLY A 85 8.31 -6.22 8.18
C GLY A 85 8.80 -5.38 9.36
N GLY A 86 9.93 -5.75 10.00
CA GLY A 86 10.55 -4.93 11.04
C GLY A 86 11.21 -3.65 10.52
N GLN A 87 11.19 -3.43 9.21
CA GLN A 87 11.73 -2.24 8.53
C GLN A 87 10.66 -1.51 7.71
N ASP A 88 9.43 -2.04 7.68
CA ASP A 88 8.29 -1.48 6.97
C ASP A 88 7.47 -0.54 7.87
#